data_AF-A0A2A4SGK2-F1
#
_entry.id   AF-A0A2A4SGK2-F1
#
_cell.length_a   1.000
_cell.length_b   1.000
_cell.length_c   1.000
_cell.angle_alpha   90.00
_cell.angle_beta   90.00
_cell.angle_gamma   90.00
#
_symmetry.space_group_name_H-M   'P 1'
#
loop_
_entity.id
_entity.type
_entity.pdbx_description
1 polymer ?
#
loop_
_entity_poly.entity_id
_entity_poly.type
_entity_poly.pdbx_seq_one_letter_code
_entity_poly.pdbx_strand_id
1 'polypeptide(L)' 'DTVKGGMYGQYPSRKPEDLEQGDLVPNYDFRGLYTTLVEDHFGLDAKPIVNGDFEKHSFL' A
#
# COMPACT_ATOMS: atom_id res chain seq x y z
N ASP A 1 -20.27 1.29 -15.65
CA ASP A 1 -19.72 1.28 -14.28
C ASP A 1 -18.32 1.83 -14.33
N THR A 2 -17.93 2.74 -13.43
CA THR A 2 -16.63 3.42 -13.47
C THR A 2 -15.81 3.04 -12.25
N VAL A 3 -14.63 2.46 -12.50
CA VAL A 3 -13.67 2.13 -11.44
C VAL A 3 -13.18 3.42 -10.78
N LYS A 4 -13.24 3.50 -9.45
CA LYS A 4 -12.58 4.55 -8.66
C LYS A 4 -11.08 4.28 -8.61
N GLY A 5 -10.39 4.67 -9.69
CA GLY A 5 -8.93 4.63 -9.75
C GLY A 5 -8.30 5.78 -8.96
N GLY A 6 -7.06 5.61 -8.54
CA GLY A 6 -6.30 6.62 -7.80
C GLY A 6 -5.07 6.03 -7.14
N MET A 7 -4.21 6.90 -6.62
CA MET A 7 -3.14 6.51 -5.70
C MET A 7 -3.71 6.52 -4.29
N TYR A 8 -3.54 5.41 -3.57
CA TYR A 8 -3.91 5.28 -2.17
C TYR A 8 -2.65 5.31 -1.33
N GLY A 9 -2.68 6.06 -0.22
CA GLY A 9 -1.50 6.33 0.61
C GLY A 9 -0.83 7.66 0.28
N GLN A 10 0.32 7.91 0.92
CA GLN A 10 1.07 9.16 0.76
C GLN A 10 1.86 9.17 -0.54
N TYR A 11 1.74 10.24 -1.33
CA TYR A 11 2.57 10.40 -2.53
C TYR A 11 4.07 10.46 -2.17
N PRO A 12 4.96 9.72 -2.87
CA PRO A 12 6.41 9.75 -2.64
C PRO A 12 7.01 11.15 -2.65
N SER A 13 8.10 11.35 -1.91
CA SER A 13 8.79 12.64 -1.90
C SER A 13 9.29 13.02 -3.30
N ARG A 14 9.19 14.31 -3.61
CA ARG A 14 9.70 14.90 -4.86
C ARG A 14 10.99 15.71 -4.64
N LYS A 15 11.51 15.71 -3.41
CA LYS A 15 12.76 16.43 -3.11
C LYS A 15 13.93 15.67 -3.74
N PRO A 16 14.91 16.37 -4.35
CA PRO A 16 16.05 15.71 -5.01
C PRO A 16 16.84 14.74 -4.13
N GLU A 17 16.91 15.03 -2.82
CA GLU A 17 17.61 14.21 -1.82
C GLU A 17 16.92 12.88 -1.49
N ASP A 18 15.62 12.76 -1.76
CA ASP A 18 14.82 11.57 -1.47
C ASP A 18 14.63 10.68 -2.73
N LEU A 19 15.25 11.06 -3.86
CA LEU A 19 15.16 10.31 -5.12
C LEU A 19 16.30 9.30 -5.24
N GLU A 20 15.99 8.09 -5.71
CA GLU A 20 17.01 7.12 -6.10
C GLU A 20 17.29 7.26 -7.59
N GLN A 21 18.50 7.72 -7.93
CA GLN A 21 18.90 7.96 -9.33
C GLN A 21 17.97 8.91 -10.12
N GLY A 22 17.23 9.78 -9.40
CA GLY A 22 16.25 10.68 -9.99
C GLY A 22 14.82 10.13 -10.05
N ASP A 23 14.62 8.86 -9.66
CA ASP A 23 13.31 8.23 -9.59
C ASP A 23 12.66 8.39 -8.22
N LEU A 24 11.32 8.44 -8.22
CA LEU A 24 10.52 8.45 -6.99
C LEU A 24 10.67 7.11 -6.28
N VAL A 25 11.03 7.16 -5.00
CA VAL A 25 11.15 5.95 -4.16
C VAL A 25 9.78 5.61 -3.55
N PRO A 26 9.26 4.39 -3.73
CA PRO A 26 8.06 3.94 -3.04
C PRO A 26 8.22 4.06 -1.52
N ASN A 27 7.24 4.66 -0.86
CA ASN A 27 7.25 4.96 0.58
C ASN A 27 6.24 4.12 1.37
N TYR A 28 5.63 3.10 0.76
CA TYR A 28 4.65 2.24 1.40
C TYR A 28 5.00 0.77 1.21
N ASP A 29 4.58 -0.05 2.16
CA ASP A 29 4.82 -1.49 2.13
C ASP A 29 3.70 -2.21 1.36
N PHE A 30 4.06 -2.97 0.33
CA PHE A 30 3.11 -3.74 -0.46
C PHE A 30 2.33 -4.78 0.38
N ARG A 31 2.84 -5.18 1.54
CA ARG A 31 2.14 -6.11 2.45
C ARG A 31 0.87 -5.50 3.02
N GLY A 32 0.79 -4.17 3.16
CA GLY A 32 -0.43 -3.46 3.53
C GLY A 32 -1.58 -3.62 2.52
N LEU A 33 -1.24 -3.69 1.23
CA LEU A 33 -2.20 -4.00 0.16
C LEU A 33 -2.78 -5.40 0.37
N TYR A 34 -1.93 -6.39 0.63
CA TYR A 34 -2.37 -7.76 0.86
C TYR A 34 -3.16 -7.89 2.15
N THR A 35 -2.80 -7.19 3.22
CA THR A 35 -3.61 -7.12 4.45
C THR A 35 -5.03 -6.64 4.15
N THR A 36 -5.17 -5.58 3.35
CA THR A 36 -6.49 -5.04 2.97
C THR A 36 -7.31 -6.07 2.18
N LEU A 37 -6.72 -6.74 1.20
CA LEU A 37 -7.43 -7.78 0.44
C LEU A 37 -7.82 -8.98 1.32
N VAL A 38 -6.88 -9.48 2.13
CA VAL A 38 -7.09 -10.67 2.97
C VAL A 38 -8.15 -10.42 4.04
N GLU A 39 -8.11 -9.28 4.71
CA GLU A 39 -9.06 -8.96 5.78
C GLU A 39 -10.39 -8.43 5.24
N ASP A 40 -10.37 -7.42 4.37
CA ASP A 40 -11.59 -6.67 4.01
C ASP A 40 -12.34 -7.30 2.84
N HIS A 41 -11.65 -8.01 1.93
CA HIS A 41 -12.31 -8.74 0.84
C HIS A 41 -12.59 -10.20 1.21
N PHE A 42 -11.64 -10.90 1.83
CA PHE A 42 -11.78 -12.33 2.14
C PHE A 42 -12.23 -12.63 3.57
N GLY A 43 -12.18 -11.68 4.51
CA GLY A 43 -12.61 -11.89 5.89
C GLY A 43 -11.70 -12.81 6.70
N LEU A 44 -10.41 -12.89 6.35
CA LEU A 44 -9.42 -13.76 6.98
C LEU A 44 -8.40 -12.96 7.80
N ASP A 45 -7.68 -13.64 8.71
CA ASP A 45 -6.54 -13.03 9.42
C ASP A 45 -5.31 -12.94 8.50
N ALA A 46 -4.87 -11.70 8.21
CA ALA A 46 -3.73 -11.45 7.34
C ALA A 46 -2.38 -11.69 8.02
N LYS A 47 -2.29 -11.54 9.34
CA LYS A 47 -1.03 -11.59 10.09
C LYS A 47 -0.18 -12.84 9.81
N PRO A 48 -0.72 -14.07 9.77
CA PRO A 48 0.06 -15.27 9.43
C PRO A 48 0.46 -15.35 7.95
N ILE A 49 -0.15 -14.57 7.05
CA ILE A 49 0.13 -14.58 5.60
C ILE A 49 1.22 -13.55 5.26
N VAL A 50 1.08 -12.33 5.78
CA VAL A 50 2.04 -11.24 5.52
C VAL A 50 3.20 -11.22 6.51
N ASN A 51 3.19 -12.12 7.50
CA ASN A 51 4.21 -12.29 8.54
C ASN A 51 4.39 -11.03 9.41
N GLY A 52 3.29 -10.38 9.80
CA GLY A 52 3.34 -9.20 10.64
C GLY A 52 2.11 -8.32 10.54
N ASP A 53 2.19 -7.15 11.14
CA ASP A 53 1.16 -6.12 11.09
C ASP A 53 1.65 -4.99 10.15
N PHE A 54 0.81 -4.60 9.20
CA PHE A 54 1.13 -3.59 8.19
C PHE A 54 -0.01 -2.58 8.06
N GLU A 55 0.33 -1.35 7.70
CA GLU A 55 -0.66 -0.29 7.46
C GLU A 55 -1.65 -0.71 6.38
N LYS A 56 -2.95 -0.61 6.68
CA LYS A 56 -4.01 -0.86 5.70
C LYS A 56 -4.41 0.42 5.00
N HIS A 57 -4.56 0.35 3.69
CA HIS A 57 -5.10 1.47 2.90
C HIS A 57 -6.55 1.19 2.56
N SER A 58 -7.45 2.13 2.87
CA SER A 58 -8.88 2.00 2.57
C SER A 58 -9.16 2.33 1.11
N PHE A 59 -8.99 1.34 0.23
CA PHE A 59 -9.32 1.42 -1.20
C PHE A 59 -10.46 0.48 -1.63
N LEU A 60 -10.92 -0.38 -0.72
CA LEU A 60 -12.12 -1.22 -0.88
C LEU A 60 -13.35 -0.55 -0.27
#